data_AF-X0TCF5-F1
#
_entry.id   AF-X0TCF5-F1
#
_cell.length_a   1.000
_cell.length_b   1.000
_cell.length_c   1.000
_cell.angle_alpha   90.00
_cell.angle_beta   90.00
_cell.angle_gamma   90.00
#
_symmetry.space_group_name_H-M   'P 1'
#
loop_
_entity.id
_entity.type
_entity.pdbx_description
1 polymer ?
#
loop_
_entity_poly.entity_id
_entity_poly.type
_entity_poly.pdbx_seq_one_letter_code
_entity_poly.pdbx_strand_id
1 'polypeptide(L)'
;ARSYIEGAPEVAHNGNEKHIEADSRISLGRVLGKMGKSEGVKAEKSILRGIKILDELKLRPSSSLGYLFLGELYADTGKKEKALETLKKAEGAFREMGMDYWLRRTQEVLERVED
;
A
#
# COMPACT_ATOMS: atom_id res chain seq x y z
N ALA A 1 -22.28 -26.47 -11.83
CA ALA A 1 -21.45 -26.09 -12.99
C ALA A 1 -21.98 -24.83 -13.68
N ARG A 2 -23.24 -24.78 -14.18
CA ARG A 2 -23.82 -23.56 -14.78
C ARG A 2 -23.85 -22.33 -13.86
N SER A 3 -24.20 -22.51 -12.59
CA SER A 3 -24.26 -21.41 -11.60
C SER A 3 -22.90 -20.76 -11.28
N TYR A 4 -21.78 -21.44 -11.55
CA TYR A 4 -20.43 -20.89 -11.30
C TYR A 4 -19.95 -20.00 -12.45
N ILE A 5 -20.45 -20.21 -13.66
CA ILE A 5 -20.01 -19.49 -14.86
C ILE A 5 -20.75 -18.16 -15.00
N GLU A 6 -21.99 -18.06 -14.51
CA GLU A 6 -22.80 -16.82 -14.61
C GLU A 6 -22.35 -15.73 -13.62
N GLY A 7 -21.84 -16.09 -12.44
CA GLY A 7 -21.36 -15.12 -11.44
C GLY A 7 -19.86 -14.74 -11.58
N ALA A 8 -19.06 -15.54 -12.30
CA ALA A 8 -17.63 -15.28 -12.44
C ALA A 8 -17.29 -13.95 -13.15
N PRO A 9 -17.99 -13.54 -14.23
CA PRO A 9 -17.73 -12.27 -14.89
C PRO A 9 -18.05 -11.06 -14.01
N GLU A 10 -19.14 -11.10 -13.25
CA GLU A 10 -19.56 -10.00 -12.37
C GLU A 10 -18.62 -9.84 -11.18
N VAL A 11 -18.18 -10.96 -10.58
CA VAL A 11 -17.17 -10.98 -9.52
C VAL A 11 -15.82 -10.46 -10.03
N ALA A 12 -15.39 -10.90 -11.23
CA ALA A 12 -14.15 -10.42 -11.84
C ALA A 12 -14.22 -8.93 -12.18
N HIS A 13 -15.36 -8.45 -12.69
CA HIS A 13 -15.58 -7.05 -13.03
C HIS A 13 -15.54 -6.14 -11.78
N ASN A 14 -16.31 -6.49 -10.74
CA ASN A 14 -16.32 -5.77 -9.47
C ASN A 14 -14.95 -5.80 -8.78
N GLY A 15 -14.24 -6.93 -8.87
CA GLY A 15 -12.86 -7.05 -8.36
C GLY A 15 -11.89 -6.11 -9.09
N ASN A 16 -12.01 -5.99 -10.41
CA ASN A 16 -11.18 -5.11 -11.22
C ASN A 16 -11.45 -3.62 -10.92
N GLU A 17 -12.71 -3.21 -10.79
CA GLU A 17 -13.06 -1.84 -10.41
C GLU A 17 -12.50 -1.47 -9.04
N LYS A 18 -12.65 -2.35 -8.05
CA LYS A 18 -12.10 -2.16 -6.71
C LYS A 18 -10.57 -2.10 -6.70
N HIS A 19 -9.91 -2.92 -7.51
CA HIS A 19 -8.46 -2.87 -7.66
C HIS A 19 -8.00 -1.51 -8.20
N ILE A 20 -8.62 -1.02 -9.28
CA ILE A 20 -8.32 0.30 -9.86
C ILE A 20 -8.60 1.42 -8.84
N GLU A 21 -9.70 1.33 -8.10
CA GLU A 21 -10.06 2.26 -7.03
C GLU A 21 -8.98 2.31 -5.94
N ALA A 22 -8.42 1.16 -5.58
CA ALA A 22 -7.39 1.05 -4.57
C ALA A 22 -6.04 1.65 -5.01
N ASP A 23 -5.60 1.33 -6.22
CA ASP A 23 -4.36 1.87 -6.80
C ASP A 23 -4.44 3.39 -6.96
N SER A 24 -5.60 3.90 -7.38
CA SER A 24 -5.88 5.33 -7.50
C SER A 24 -5.75 6.03 -6.15
N ARG A 25 -6.25 5.40 -5.07
CA ARG A 25 -6.16 5.95 -3.71
C ARG A 25 -4.76 5.95 -3.16
N ILE A 26 -3.99 4.89 -3.39
CA ILE A 26 -2.57 4.84 -3.00
C ILE A 26 -1.81 5.95 -3.72
N SER A 27 -2.02 6.09 -5.03
CA SER A 27 -1.39 7.12 -5.85
C SER A 27 -1.76 8.54 -5.40
N LEU A 28 -3.05 8.79 -5.14
CA LEU A 28 -3.52 10.06 -4.57
C LEU A 28 -2.83 10.36 -3.24
N GLY A 29 -2.77 9.36 -2.35
CA GLY A 29 -2.15 9.53 -1.05
C GLY A 29 -0.65 9.87 -1.15
N ARG A 30 0.07 9.26 -2.10
CA ARG A 30 1.47 9.61 -2.39
C ARG A 30 1.61 11.05 -2.86
N VAL A 31 0.77 11.50 -3.78
CA VAL A 31 0.79 12.88 -4.29
C VAL A 31 0.52 13.87 -3.15
N LEU A 32 -0.54 13.64 -2.37
CA LEU A 32 -0.88 14.46 -1.21
C LEU A 32 0.27 14.51 -0.19
N GLY A 33 0.94 13.39 0.07
CA GLY A 33 2.10 13.33 0.97
C GLY A 33 3.27 14.23 0.54
N LYS A 34 3.44 14.43 -0.77
CA LYS A 34 4.48 15.33 -1.32
C LYS A 34 4.05 16.80 -1.35
N MET A 35 2.77 17.12 -1.15
CA MET A 35 2.26 18.50 -1.09
C MET A 35 2.51 19.18 0.26
N GLY A 36 3.04 18.46 1.25
CA GLY A 36 3.45 18.99 2.54
C GLY A 36 2.62 18.48 3.72
N LYS A 37 3.01 18.89 4.94
CA LYS A 37 2.48 18.33 6.20
C LYS A 37 0.96 18.53 6.36
N SER A 38 0.39 19.61 5.83
CA SER A 38 -1.05 19.91 5.91
C SER A 38 -1.93 18.85 5.24
N GLU A 39 -1.42 18.19 4.20
CA GLU A 39 -2.14 17.15 3.47
C GLU A 39 -1.85 15.74 4.01
N GLY A 40 -0.95 15.60 4.99
CA GLY A 40 -0.49 14.32 5.52
C GLY A 40 -1.61 13.43 6.08
N VAL A 41 -2.64 14.01 6.71
CA VAL A 41 -3.80 13.25 7.22
C VAL A 41 -4.66 12.70 6.07
N LYS A 42 -4.85 13.50 5.01
CA LYS A 42 -5.60 13.06 3.82
C LYS A 42 -4.82 12.02 3.03
N ALA A 43 -3.49 12.17 2.97
CA ALA A 43 -2.58 11.20 2.39
C ALA A 43 -2.70 9.85 3.11
N GLU A 44 -2.52 9.84 4.44
CA GLU A 44 -2.61 8.65 5.29
C GLU A 44 -3.96 7.94 5.09
N LYS A 45 -5.07 8.69 5.16
CA LYS A 45 -6.43 8.15 4.96
C LYS A 45 -6.61 7.52 3.58
N SER A 46 -6.07 8.16 2.53
CA SER A 46 -6.20 7.66 1.15
C SER A 46 -5.43 6.36 0.97
N ILE A 47 -4.17 6.30 1.42
CA ILE A 47 -3.33 5.09 1.33
C ILE A 47 -3.96 3.94 2.12
N LEU A 48 -4.35 4.16 3.38
CA LEU A 48 -4.97 3.13 4.23
C LEU A 48 -6.23 2.54 3.61
N ARG A 49 -7.06 3.36 2.95
CA ARG A 49 -8.26 2.87 2.28
C ARG A 49 -7.94 2.03 1.05
N GLY A 50 -6.89 2.40 0.29
CA GLY A 50 -6.41 1.58 -0.82
C GLY A 50 -5.86 0.23 -0.35
N ILE A 51 -5.00 0.24 0.67
CA ILE A 51 -4.47 -0.98 1.31
C ILE A 51 -5.61 -1.91 1.74
N LYS A 52 -6.63 -1.38 2.43
CA LYS A 52 -7.76 -2.18 2.91
C LYS A 52 -8.47 -2.92 1.78
N ILE A 53 -8.71 -2.25 0.65
CA ILE A 53 -9.35 -2.86 -0.52
C ILE A 53 -8.45 -3.95 -1.11
N LEU A 54 -7.15 -3.70 -1.25
CA LEU A 54 -6.20 -4.69 -1.78
C LEU A 54 -6.07 -5.91 -0.87
N ASP A 55 -6.07 -5.71 0.44
CA ASP A 55 -6.09 -6.80 1.43
C ASP A 55 -7.40 -7.61 1.34
N GLU A 56 -8.55 -6.97 1.18
CA GLU A 56 -9.86 -7.63 0.95
C GLU A 56 -9.88 -8.43 -0.37
N LEU A 57 -9.23 -7.91 -1.42
CA LEU A 57 -9.04 -8.59 -2.70
C LEU A 57 -7.92 -9.65 -2.68
N LYS A 58 -7.19 -9.77 -1.56
CA LYS A 58 -6.04 -10.66 -1.38
C LYS A 58 -4.89 -10.40 -2.36
N LEU A 59 -4.75 -9.17 -2.83
CA LEU A 59 -3.69 -8.72 -3.74
C LEU A 59 -2.46 -8.29 -2.94
N ARG A 60 -1.80 -9.29 -2.32
CA ARG A 60 -0.64 -9.10 -1.43
C ARG A 60 0.48 -8.23 -2.01
N PRO A 61 0.89 -8.37 -3.29
CA PRO A 61 1.94 -7.52 -3.86
C PRO A 61 1.56 -6.03 -3.82
N SER A 62 0.34 -5.71 -4.25
CA SER A 62 -0.17 -4.34 -4.29
C SER A 62 -0.37 -3.77 -2.89
N SER A 63 -0.90 -4.54 -1.94
CA SER A 63 -1.06 -4.04 -0.55
C SER A 63 0.30 -3.81 0.13
N SER A 64 1.31 -4.64 -0.16
CA SER A 64 2.68 -4.45 0.32
C SER A 64 3.32 -3.15 -0.19
N LEU A 65 3.08 -2.79 -1.45
CA LEU A 65 3.45 -1.47 -1.99
C LEU A 65 2.74 -0.33 -1.27
N GLY A 66 1.45 -0.51 -0.96
CA GLY A 66 0.71 0.44 -0.14
C GLY A 66 1.35 0.66 1.23
N TYR A 67 1.75 -0.42 1.93
CA TYR A 67 2.45 -0.33 3.21
C TYR A 67 3.80 0.38 3.08
N LEU A 68 4.59 0.12 2.03
CA LEU A 68 5.83 0.86 1.77
C LEU A 68 5.57 2.37 1.65
N PHE A 69 4.61 2.77 0.81
CA PHE A 69 4.30 4.19 0.61
C PHE A 69 3.71 4.87 1.85
N LEU A 70 2.96 4.14 2.67
CA LEU A 70 2.49 4.63 3.96
C LEU A 70 3.67 4.83 4.93
N GLY A 71 4.63 3.90 4.93
CA GLY A 71 5.88 4.01 5.68
C GLY A 71 6.71 5.22 5.26
N GLU A 72 6.89 5.44 3.95
CA GLU A 72 7.53 6.63 3.39
C GLU A 72 6.83 7.92 3.85
N LEU A 73 5.49 7.96 3.81
CA LEU A 73 4.71 9.10 4.29
C LEU A 73 4.95 9.37 5.78
N TYR A 74 4.97 8.34 6.61
CA TYR A 74 5.24 8.49 8.04
C TYR A 74 6.66 8.97 8.31
N ALA A 75 7.65 8.46 7.57
CA ALA A 75 9.02 8.93 7.65
C ALA A 75 9.12 10.42 7.30
N ASP A 76 8.55 10.81 6.14
CA ASP A 76 8.57 12.19 5.64
C ASP A 76 7.80 13.17 6.55
N THR A 77 6.82 12.68 7.34
CA THR A 77 6.04 13.48 8.28
C THR A 77 6.54 13.42 9.73
N GLY A 78 7.66 12.73 9.99
CA GLY A 78 8.31 12.65 11.31
C GLY A 78 7.64 11.69 12.29
N LYS A 79 6.77 10.78 11.83
CA LYS A 79 6.11 9.75 12.65
C LYS A 79 6.98 8.48 12.68
N LYS A 80 8.16 8.55 13.31
CA LYS A 80 9.23 7.53 13.27
C LYS A 80 8.72 6.12 13.65
N GLU A 81 8.00 5.97 14.76
CA GLU A 81 7.53 4.67 15.24
C GLU A 81 6.56 4.02 14.26
N LYS A 82 5.59 4.81 13.74
CA LYS A 82 4.64 4.34 12.74
C LYS A 82 5.33 3.96 11.42
N ALA A 83 6.34 4.72 11.02
CA ALA A 83 7.12 4.42 9.83
C ALA A 83 7.81 3.06 9.97
N LEU A 84 8.53 2.83 11.08
CA LEU A 84 9.23 1.57 11.35
C LEU A 84 8.29 0.37 11.36
N GLU A 85 7.16 0.45 12.07
CA GLU A 85 6.16 -0.62 12.10
C GLU A 85 5.64 -0.96 10.69
N THR A 86 5.27 0.07 9.94
CA THR A 86 4.67 -0.09 8.61
C THR A 86 5.69 -0.61 7.60
N LEU A 87 6.92 -0.11 7.63
CA LEU A 87 8.00 -0.52 6.73
C LEU A 87 8.45 -1.95 7.03
N LYS A 88 8.53 -2.39 8.30
CA LYS A 88 8.84 -3.79 8.64
C LYS A 88 7.79 -4.76 8.11
N LYS A 89 6.51 -4.35 8.10
CA LYS A 89 5.44 -5.14 7.47
C LYS A 89 5.64 -5.29 5.96
N ALA A 90 5.98 -4.20 5.27
CA ALA A 90 6.27 -4.23 3.83
C ALA A 90 7.53 -5.06 3.53
N GLU A 91 8.60 -4.88 4.32
CA GLU A 91 9.87 -5.60 4.20
C GLU A 91 9.65 -7.12 4.31
N GLY A 92 8.93 -7.56 5.35
CA GLY A 92 8.61 -8.97 5.54
C GLY A 92 7.85 -9.56 4.36
N ALA A 93 6.84 -8.84 3.86
CA ALA A 93 6.07 -9.29 2.71
C ALA A 93 6.90 -9.37 1.42
N PHE A 94 7.75 -8.38 1.14
CA PHE A 94 8.62 -8.40 -0.04
C PHE A 94 9.68 -9.50 0.05
N ARG A 95 10.24 -9.75 1.23
CA ARG A 95 11.17 -10.86 1.47
C ARG A 95 10.49 -12.21 1.22
N GLU A 96 9.30 -12.42 1.78
CA GLU A 96 8.52 -13.66 1.56
C GLU A 96 8.21 -13.91 0.08
N MET A 97 7.96 -12.84 -0.68
CA MET A 97 7.59 -12.93 -2.11
C MET A 97 8.80 -12.86 -3.06
N GLY A 98 10.05 -12.72 -2.56
CA GLY A 98 11.24 -12.58 -3.41
C GLY A 98 11.26 -11.31 -4.27
N MET A 99 10.66 -10.22 -3.78
CA MET A 99 10.55 -8.95 -4.50
C MET A 99 11.75 -8.03 -4.22
N ASP A 100 12.93 -8.45 -4.65
CA ASP A 100 14.23 -7.86 -4.24
C ASP A 100 14.35 -6.35 -4.45
N TYR A 101 13.78 -5.82 -5.55
CA TYR A 101 13.78 -4.38 -5.82
C TYR A 101 13.04 -3.60 -4.72
N TRP A 102 11.84 -4.05 -4.36
CA TRP A 102 11.01 -3.39 -3.34
C TRP A 102 11.52 -3.66 -1.93
N LEU A 103 12.11 -4.84 -1.70
CA LEU A 103 12.81 -5.15 -0.46
C LEU A 103 13.95 -4.15 -0.21
N ARG A 104 14.86 -3.98 -1.18
CA ARG A 104 15.99 -3.03 -1.07
C ARG A 104 15.49 -1.61 -0.82
N ARG A 105 14.51 -1.14 -1.60
CA ARG A 105 13.93 0.19 -1.41
C ARG A 105 13.35 0.37 0.00
N THR A 106 12.67 -0.64 0.53
CA THR A 106 12.09 -0.58 1.88
C THR A 106 13.19 -0.47 2.94
N GLN A 107 14.29 -1.19 2.77
CA GLN A 107 15.45 -1.16 3.66
C GLN A 107 16.15 0.20 3.65
N GLU A 108 16.32 0.83 2.48
CA GLU A 108 16.86 2.19 2.38
C GLU A 108 16.01 3.21 3.17
N VAL A 109 14.69 3.07 3.15
CA VAL A 109 13.80 3.94 3.94
C VAL A 109 13.89 3.61 5.43
N LEU A 110 14.00 2.34 5.81
CA LEU A 110 14.21 1.92 7.20
C LEU A 110 15.49 2.52 7.79
N GLU A 111 16.62 2.38 7.10
CA GLU A 111 17.91 2.93 7.52
C GLU A 111 17.81 4.44 7.78
N ARG A 112 17.24 5.19 6.82
CA ARG A 112 17.00 6.64 6.95
C ARG A 112 16.12 7.03 8.15
N VAL A 113 15.20 6.15 8.55
CA VAL A 113 14.30 6.40 9.69
C VAL A 113 14.97 6.03 11.00
N GLU A 114 15.86 5.03 11.02
CA GLU A 114 16.56 4.56 12.22
C GLU A 114 17.68 5.51 12.67
N ASP A 115 18.36 6.16 11.72
CA ASP A 115 19.28 7.28 11.95
C ASP A 115 18.62 8.46 12.70
#